data_AF-A0A7V9LBL4-F1
#
_entry.id   AF-A0A7V9LBL4-F1
#
_cell.length_a   1.000
_cell.length_b   1.000
_cell.length_c   1.000
_cell.angle_alpha   90.00
_cell.angle_beta   90.00
_cell.angle_gamma   90.00
#
_symmetry.space_group_name_H-M   'P 1'
#
loop_
_entity.id
_entity.type
_entity.pdbx_description
1 polymer ?
#
loop_
_entity_poly.entity_id
_entity_poly.type
_entity_poly.pdbx_seq_one_letter_code
_entity_poly.pdbx_strand_id
1 'polypeptide(L)'
;MKRFALAFAVVLSSVVAVGCNKPAEEDCKKAIENMRKLMGTDAYVTDIQPSIRRCRGGSSRDAVACAGAAKTRTELEACGFAKFDEAAPAAASGSGSGSAQ
;
A
#
# COMPACT_ATOMS: atom_id res chain seq x y z
N MET A 1 -21.31 -17.40 -36.15
CA MET A 1 -20.43 -18.15 -35.23
C MET A 1 -18.99 -18.10 -35.73
N LYS A 2 -18.11 -17.34 -35.08
CA LYS A 2 -16.66 -17.62 -35.02
C LYS A 2 -16.02 -16.75 -33.95
N ARG A 3 -15.28 -17.42 -33.08
CA ARG A 3 -14.83 -17.00 -31.76
C ARG A 3 -13.57 -16.14 -31.92
N PHE A 4 -13.63 -14.86 -31.59
CA PHE A 4 -12.43 -14.05 -31.35
C PHE A 4 -12.07 -14.17 -29.88
N ALA A 5 -11.51 -15.32 -29.52
CA ALA A 5 -10.62 -15.39 -28.37
C ALA A 5 -9.29 -14.79 -28.81
N LEU A 6 -8.73 -13.83 -28.07
CA LEU A 6 -7.33 -13.82 -27.64
C LEU A 6 -6.93 -12.51 -26.94
N ALA A 7 -6.16 -12.73 -25.88
CA ALA A 7 -5.14 -11.85 -25.30
C ALA A 7 -5.60 -10.63 -24.48
N PHE A 8 -5.82 -10.91 -23.19
CA PHE A 8 -5.42 -10.03 -22.09
C PHE A 8 -4.00 -9.49 -22.34
N ALA A 9 -3.89 -8.21 -22.72
CA ALA A 9 -2.65 -7.46 -22.68
C ALA A 9 -2.90 -6.19 -21.87
N VAL A 10 -3.03 -6.35 -20.55
CA VAL A 10 -2.99 -5.22 -19.63
C VAL A 10 -1.52 -4.83 -19.48
N VAL A 11 -1.08 -3.96 -20.39
CA VAL A 11 0.18 -3.22 -20.30
C VAL A 11 0.03 -2.22 -19.16
N LEU A 12 0.49 -2.56 -17.95
CA LEU A 12 0.76 -1.57 -16.91
C LEU A 12 2.25 -1.25 -16.91
N SER A 13 2.65 -0.49 -17.93
CA SER A 13 3.87 0.30 -17.91
C SER A 13 3.58 1.66 -17.27
N SER A 14 4.05 1.84 -16.04
CA SER A 14 4.43 3.16 -15.55
C SER A 14 5.44 3.00 -14.42
N VAL A 15 6.72 2.99 -14.82
CA VAL A 15 7.84 3.32 -13.95
C VAL A 15 7.65 4.79 -13.56
N VAL A 16 7.12 5.05 -12.37
CA VAL A 16 6.94 6.41 -11.87
C VAL A 16 8.18 6.80 -11.08
N ALA A 17 8.74 7.95 -11.47
CA ALA A 17 9.94 8.55 -10.92
C ALA A 17 9.97 8.54 -9.38
N VAL A 18 11.10 8.11 -8.82
CA VAL A 18 11.41 8.16 -7.39
C VAL A 18 11.75 9.61 -7.00
N GLY A 19 10.75 10.49 -7.04
CA GLY A 19 10.72 11.69 -6.24
C GLY A 19 9.97 11.34 -4.95
N CYS A 20 10.53 11.65 -3.78
CA CYS A 20 9.95 11.36 -2.46
C CYS A 20 8.56 12.01 -2.26
N ASN A 21 7.54 11.46 -2.91
CA ASN A 21 6.15 11.86 -2.76
C ASN A 21 5.60 11.17 -1.51
N LYS A 22 6.06 11.67 -0.36
CA LYS A 22 5.68 11.13 0.95
C LYS A 22 4.19 11.37 1.18
N PRO A 23 3.41 10.36 1.59
CA PRO A 23 1.99 10.56 1.88
C PRO A 23 1.79 11.49 3.08
N ALA A 24 0.68 12.24 3.02
CA ALA A 24 0.29 13.08 4.13
C ALA A 24 -0.11 12.20 5.32
N GLU A 25 0.03 12.75 6.52
CA GLU A 25 -0.32 12.06 7.75
C GLU A 25 -1.79 11.67 7.79
N GLU A 26 -2.66 12.59 7.38
CA GLU A 26 -4.10 12.39 7.36
C GLU A 26 -4.53 11.30 6.37
N ASP A 27 -3.86 11.22 5.21
CA ASP A 27 -4.11 10.17 4.22
C ASP A 27 -3.70 8.80 4.76
N CYS A 28 -2.53 8.72 5.40
CA CYS A 28 -2.08 7.50 6.07
C CYS A 28 -3.05 7.07 7.17
N LYS A 29 -3.54 8.02 7.98
CA LYS A 29 -4.52 7.73 9.02
C LYS A 29 -5.78 7.09 8.42
N LYS A 30 -6.37 7.72 7.39
CA LYS A 30 -7.56 7.21 6.69
C LYS A 30 -7.33 5.81 6.11
N ALA A 31 -6.20 5.58 5.45
CA ALA A 31 -5.85 4.30 4.86
C ALA A 31 -5.70 3.20 5.93
N ILE A 32 -5.04 3.48 7.06
CA ILE A 32 -4.85 2.52 8.16
C ILE A 32 -6.19 2.20 8.83
N GLU A 33 -7.03 3.20 9.09
CA GLU A 33 -8.36 3.00 9.68
C GLU A 33 -9.25 2.16 8.76
N ASN A 34 -9.26 2.46 7.46
CA ASN A 34 -10.02 1.68 6.48
C ASN A 34 -9.51 0.24 6.36
N MET A 35 -8.19 0.07 6.31
CA MET A 35 -7.54 -1.25 6.30
C MET A 35 -7.96 -2.08 7.53
N ARG A 36 -7.89 -1.50 8.73
CA ARG A 36 -8.31 -2.17 9.97
C ARG A 36 -9.78 -2.56 9.95
N LYS A 37 -10.65 -1.67 9.47
CA LYS A 37 -12.08 -1.93 9.32
C LYS A 37 -12.35 -3.08 8.36
N LEU A 38 -11.68 -3.11 7.21
CA LEU A 38 -11.84 -4.18 6.21
C LEU A 38 -11.25 -5.52 6.67
N MET A 39 -10.24 -5.49 7.56
CA MET A 39 -9.63 -6.69 8.15
C MET A 39 -10.28 -7.12 9.47
N GLY A 40 -11.20 -6.34 10.03
CA GLY A 40 -11.83 -6.62 11.33
C GLY A 40 -10.89 -6.48 12.53
N THR A 41 -9.84 -5.65 12.42
CA THR A 41 -8.81 -5.44 13.45
C THR A 41 -8.92 -4.08 14.15
N ASP A 42 -10.01 -3.35 13.94
CA ASP A 42 -10.23 -2.00 14.49
C ASP A 42 -10.29 -1.95 16.04
N ALA A 43 -10.68 -3.06 16.68
CA ALA A 43 -10.79 -3.14 18.14
C ALA A 43 -9.45 -3.28 18.90
N TYR A 44 -8.34 -3.59 18.21
CA TYR A 44 -7.12 -4.08 18.86
C TYR A 44 -6.01 -3.06 19.07
N VAL A 45 -6.08 -1.87 18.46
CA VAL A 45 -4.98 -0.90 18.51
C VAL A 45 -5.48 0.51 18.79
N THR A 46 -5.25 0.98 20.02
CA THR A 46 -5.60 2.34 20.47
C THR A 46 -4.61 3.41 19.99
N ASP A 47 -3.34 3.05 19.79
CA ASP A 47 -2.31 3.97 19.27
C ASP A 47 -2.00 3.74 17.79
N ILE A 48 -2.39 4.70 16.95
CA ILE A 48 -2.22 4.65 15.50
C ILE A 48 -0.93 5.34 15.01
N GLN A 49 -0.27 6.13 15.86
CA GLN A 49 0.94 6.88 15.50
C GLN A 49 2.08 6.03 14.94
N PRO A 50 2.43 4.86 15.50
CA PRO A 50 3.49 4.02 14.93
C PRO A 50 3.12 3.45 13.54
N SER A 51 1.83 3.19 13.29
CA SER A 51 1.35 2.77 11.98
C SER A 51 1.40 3.92 10.97
N ILE A 52 1.02 5.13 11.37
CA ILE A 52 1.14 6.34 10.54
C ILE A 52 2.61 6.57 10.14
N ARG A 53 3.53 6.47 11.10
CA ARG A 53 4.97 6.64 10.84
C ARG A 53 5.49 5.62 9.83
N ARG A 54 5.06 4.35 9.95
CA ARG A 54 5.38 3.28 8.99
C ARG A 54 4.78 3.52 7.61
N CYS A 55 3.50 3.86 7.54
CA CYS A 55 2.82 4.22 6.29
C CYS A 55 3.56 5.35 5.56
N ARG A 56 3.92 6.41 6.28
CA ARG A 56 4.67 7.54 5.71
C ARG A 56 6.09 7.20 5.29
N GLY A 57 6.70 6.16 5.87
CA GLY A 57 8.05 5.71 5.54
C GLY A 57 8.13 4.62 4.49
N GLY A 58 7.06 3.83 4.31
CA GLY A 58 7.06 2.61 3.51
C GLY A 58 6.00 2.54 2.40
N SER A 59 5.09 3.52 2.30
CA SER A 59 4.05 3.58 1.27
C SER A 59 4.22 4.77 0.34
N SER A 60 3.73 4.65 -0.89
CA SER A 60 3.57 5.76 -1.82
C SER A 60 2.22 6.46 -1.64
N ARG A 61 2.11 7.73 -2.03
CA ARG A 61 0.83 8.47 -2.05
C ARG A 61 -0.28 7.72 -2.77
N ASP A 62 0.02 7.13 -3.92
CA ASP A 62 -0.98 6.41 -4.71
C ASP A 62 -1.48 5.15 -4.01
N ALA A 63 -0.58 4.40 -3.36
CA ALA A 63 -0.95 3.22 -2.59
C ALA A 63 -1.82 3.59 -1.37
N VAL A 64 -1.49 4.71 -0.69
CA VAL A 64 -2.29 5.23 0.43
C VAL A 64 -3.66 5.70 -0.04
N ALA A 65 -3.75 6.43 -1.14
CA ALA A 65 -5.01 6.88 -1.70
C ALA A 65 -5.89 5.69 -2.14
N CYS A 66 -5.30 4.69 -2.79
CA CYS A 66 -5.97 3.45 -3.16
C CYS A 66 -6.54 2.74 -1.92
N ALA A 67 -5.72 2.55 -0.89
CA ALA A 67 -6.10 1.88 0.33
C ALA A 67 -7.19 2.63 1.11
N GLY A 68 -7.16 3.96 1.13
CA GLY A 68 -8.20 4.78 1.73
C GLY A 68 -9.54 4.71 0.99
N ALA A 69 -9.53 4.40 -0.31
CA ALA A 69 -10.73 4.29 -1.14
C ALA A 69 -11.26 2.85 -1.29
N ALA A 70 -10.46 1.84 -0.92
CA ALA A 70 -10.85 0.43 -1.01
C ALA A 70 -12.12 0.15 -0.21
N LYS A 71 -13.04 -0.64 -0.78
CA LYS A 71 -14.32 -1.03 -0.14
C LYS A 71 -14.34 -2.49 0.26
N THR A 72 -13.41 -3.28 -0.26
CA THR A 72 -13.29 -4.71 -0.01
C THR A 72 -11.85 -5.08 0.32
N ARG A 73 -11.67 -6.23 0.98
CA ARG A 73 -10.34 -6.77 1.29
C ARG A 73 -9.52 -7.02 0.02
N THR A 74 -10.15 -7.51 -1.04
CA THR A 74 -9.49 -7.76 -2.33
C THR A 74 -8.98 -6.47 -2.99
N GLU A 75 -9.76 -5.39 -2.93
CA GLU A 75 -9.30 -4.08 -3.43
C GLU A 75 -8.13 -3.54 -2.60
N LEU A 76 -8.20 -3.68 -1.28
CA LEU A 76 -7.13 -3.27 -0.37
C LEU A 76 -5.82 -4.04 -0.61
N GLU A 77 -5.91 -5.34 -0.90
CA GLU A 77 -4.77 -6.18 -1.30
C GLU A 77 -4.20 -5.75 -2.65
N ALA A 78 -5.06 -5.42 -3.63
CA ALA A 78 -4.64 -4.91 -4.93
C ALA A 78 -3.90 -3.56 -4.83
N CYS A 79 -4.21 -2.74 -3.82
CA CYS A 79 -3.47 -1.52 -3.51
C CYS A 79 -2.05 -1.77 -2.96
N GLY A 80 -1.70 -3.01 -2.63
CA GLY A 80 -0.41 -3.36 -2.01
C GLY A 80 -0.27 -2.87 -0.56
N PHE A 81 -1.37 -2.43 0.07
CA PHE A 81 -1.37 -1.81 1.39
C PHE A 81 -1.62 -2.81 2.53
N ALA A 82 -2.21 -3.97 2.23
CA ALA A 82 -2.43 -5.01 3.25
C ALA A 82 -1.14 -5.58 3.87
N LYS A 83 0.03 -5.35 3.25
CA LYS A 83 1.34 -5.86 3.71
C LYS A 83 1.94 -5.10 4.89
N PHE A 84 1.31 -4.04 5.40
CA PHE A 84 1.87 -3.20 6.47
C PHE A 84 1.66 -3.75 7.89
N ASP A 85 0.72 -4.68 8.08
CA ASP A 85 0.39 -5.25 9.40
C ASP A 85 0.84 -6.72 9.59
N GLU A 86 1.17 -7.43 8.51
CA GLU A 86 1.81 -8.74 8.62
C GLU A 86 3.25 -8.52 9.11
N ALA A 87 3.49 -8.76 10.40
CA ALA A 87 4.82 -8.82 10.97
C ALA A 87 5.61 -9.95 10.29
N ALA A 88 6.20 -9.68 9.13
CA ALA A 88 7.16 -10.56 8.48
C ALA A 88 8.59 -10.08 8.80
N PRO A 89 9.48 -11.02 9.16
CA PRO A 89 10.75 -10.78 9.85
C PRO A 89 11.76 -10.03 8.99
N ALA A 90 12.80 -9.49 9.62
CA ALA A 90 13.95 -8.86 8.99
C ALA A 90 14.56 -9.69 7.84
N ALA A 91 14.03 -9.57 6.62
CA ALA A 91 14.64 -10.00 5.37
C ALA A 91 13.76 -9.54 4.19
N ALA A 92 14.39 -9.03 3.14
CA ALA A 92 13.78 -8.72 1.83
C ALA A 92 12.91 -7.46 1.72
N SER A 93 13.50 -6.30 2.02
CA SER A 93 13.42 -5.17 1.08
C SER A 93 14.74 -4.44 1.10
N GLY A 94 15.68 -4.96 0.31
CA GLY A 94 16.82 -4.19 -0.11
C GLY A 94 16.33 -3.02 -0.95
N SER A 95 16.07 -1.89 -0.31
CA SER A 95 16.16 -0.59 -0.97
C SER A 95 17.56 -0.06 -0.69
N GLY A 96 18.54 -0.67 -1.38
CA GLY A 96 19.85 -0.06 -1.52
C GLY A 96 19.70 1.24 -2.29
N SER A 97 19.96 2.35 -1.62
CA SER A 97 20.53 3.54 -2.24
C SER A 97 21.63 4.00 -1.31
N GLY A 98 22.79 3.40 -1.49
CA GLY A 98 24.02 3.95 -0.95
C GLY A 98 24.25 5.33 -1.56
N SER A 99 24.75 6.24 -0.75
CA SER A 99 25.57 7.36 -1.19
C SER A 99 26.61 7.59 -0.10
N ALA A 100 27.86 7.55 -0.53
CA ALA A 100 29.08 7.52 0.24
C ALA A 100 29.25 8.69 1.23
N GLN A 101 29.96 8.43 2.33
CA GLN A 101 31.20 9.11 2.72
C GLN A 101 31.89 8.35 3.85
#